data_AF-Q9AQY6-F1
#
_entry.id   AF-Q9AQY6-F1
#
_cell.length_a   1.000
_cell.length_b   1.000
_cell.length_c   1.000
_cell.angle_alpha   90.00
_cell.angle_beta   90.00
_cell.angle_gamma   90.00
#
_symmetry.space_group_name_H-M   'P 1'
#
loop_
_entity.id
_entity.type
_entity.pdbx_description
1 polymer ?
#
loop_
_entity_poly.entity_id
_entity_poly.type
_entity_poly.pdbx_seq_one_letter_code
_entity_poly.pdbx_strand_id
1 'polypeptide(L)' 'LAALKQEEQSLEDEEAEEIGRMSQLEDCIMQASNKFGYYGVYEQPPHYQNAVDWVDNDCLPNQWQPESPPERRMLRR' A
#
# COMPACT_ATOMS: atom_id res chain seq x y z
N LEU A 1 -27.22 3.17 -18.41
CA LEU A 1 -26.74 4.48 -17.92
C LEU A 1 -26.43 4.44 -16.42
N ALA A 2 -27.39 4.12 -15.53
CA ALA A 2 -27.11 4.06 -14.09
C ALA A 2 -26.11 2.97 -13.67
N ALA A 3 -26.16 1.78 -14.27
CA ALA A 3 -25.21 0.70 -13.98
C ALA A 3 -23.77 1.04 -14.41
N LEU A 4 -23.60 1.65 -15.58
CA LEU A 4 -22.29 2.11 -16.08
C LEU A 4 -21.69 3.18 -15.15
N LYS A 5 -22.51 4.12 -14.67
CA LYS A 5 -22.06 5.14 -13.71
C LYS A 5 -21.63 4.53 -12.38
N GLN A 6 -22.30 3.48 -11.93
CA GLN A 6 -21.92 2.77 -10.70
C GLN A 6 -20.61 2.00 -10.88
N GLU A 7 -20.40 1.41 -12.05
CA GLU A 7 -19.17 0.70 -12.41
C GLU A 7 -17.98 1.66 -12.55
N GLU A 8 -18.16 2.81 -13.21
CA GLU A 8 -17.16 3.89 -13.25
C GLU A 8 -16.76 4.32 -11.83
N GLN A 9 -17.73 4.52 -10.95
CA GLN A 9 -17.47 4.96 -9.59
C GLN A 9 -16.73 3.90 -8.75
N SER A 10 -17.02 2.61 -8.94
CA SER A 10 -16.23 1.56 -8.27
C SER A 10 -14.79 1.49 -8.78
N LEU A 11 -14.56 1.74 -10.07
CA LEU A 11 -13.22 1.75 -10.63
C LEU A 11 -12.42 2.97 -10.14
N GLU A 12 -13.06 4.12 -10.01
CA GLU A 12 -12.47 5.33 -9.41
C GLU A 12 -12.09 5.11 -7.94
N ASP A 13 -12.96 4.47 -7.17
CA ASP A 13 -12.68 4.14 -5.75
C ASP A 13 -11.51 3.14 -5.63
N GLU A 14 -11.47 2.11 -6.49
CA GLU A 14 -10.37 1.13 -6.53
C GLU A 14 -9.03 1.76 -6.95
N GLU A 15 -9.04 2.67 -7.93
CA GLU A 15 -7.85 3.41 -8.36
C GLU A 15 -7.33 4.32 -7.24
N ALA A 16 -8.23 5.02 -6.54
CA ALA A 16 -7.86 5.86 -5.40
C ALA A 16 -7.26 5.03 -4.25
N GLU A 17 -7.82 3.86 -3.97
CA GLU A 17 -7.27 2.93 -2.98
C GLU A 17 -5.86 2.46 -3.39
N GLU A 18 -5.66 2.09 -4.65
CA GLU A 18 -4.36 1.65 -5.16
C GLU A 18 -3.32 2.77 -5.11
N ILE A 19 -3.67 4.00 -5.51
CA ILE A 19 -2.80 5.17 -5.38
C ILE A 19 -2.42 5.40 -3.92
N GLY A 20 -3.37 5.25 -2.99
CA GLY A 20 -3.12 5.34 -1.55
C GLY A 20 -2.12 4.29 -1.07
N ARG A 21 -2.28 3.03 -1.50
CA ARG A 21 -1.36 1.93 -1.18
C ARG A 21 0.05 2.19 -1.73
N MET A 22 0.15 2.67 -2.97
CA MET A 22 1.43 3.01 -3.59
C MET A 22 2.16 4.13 -2.83
N SER A 23 1.46 5.21 -2.48
CA SER A 23 2.04 6.32 -1.71
C SER A 23 2.59 5.86 -0.36
N GLN A 24 1.89 4.97 0.34
CA GLN A 24 2.35 4.43 1.62
C GLN A 24 3.60 3.56 1.48
N LEU A 25 3.66 2.75 0.40
CA LEU A 25 4.85 1.97 0.09
C LEU A 25 6.05 2.89 -0.21
N GLU A 26 5.85 3.96 -0.99
CA GLU A 26 6.89 4.96 -1.25
C GLU A 26 7.42 5.60 0.03
N ASP A 27 6.54 5.99 0.95
CA ASP A 27 6.91 6.53 2.26
C ASP A 27 7.70 5.52 3.10
N CYS A 28 7.29 4.25 3.08
CA CYS A 28 8.02 3.18 3.76
C CYS A 28 9.41 2.95 3.18
N ILE A 29 9.55 2.97 1.85
CA ILE A 29 10.84 2.84 1.16
C ILE A 29 11.76 4.01 1.52
N MET A 30 11.22 5.23 1.58
CA MET A 30 11.98 6.42 2.00
C MET A 30 12.44 6.33 3.46
N GLN A 31 11.58 5.88 4.37
CA GLN A 31 11.95 5.67 5.78
C GLN A 31 13.01 4.57 5.93
N ALA A 32 12.86 3.47 5.20
CA ALA A 32 13.84 2.38 5.19
C ALA A 32 15.19 2.85 4.64
N SER A 33 15.19 3.67 3.59
CA SER A 33 16.41 4.30 3.05
C SER A 33 17.11 5.20 4.08
N ASN A 34 16.34 5.97 4.85
CA ASN A 34 16.90 6.78 5.93
C ASN A 34 17.45 5.93 7.08
N LYS A 35 16.83 4.78 7.35
CA LYS A 35 17.18 3.89 8.47
C LYS A 35 18.37 2.98 8.17
N PHE A 36 18.44 2.43 6.96
CA PHE A 36 19.43 1.42 6.58
C PHE A 36 20.45 1.92 5.54
N GLY A 37 20.27 3.14 5.03
CA GLY A 37 21.06 3.73 3.96
C GLY A 37 20.37 3.60 2.59
N TYR A 38 20.74 4.48 1.66
CA TYR A 38 20.17 4.46 0.30
C TYR A 38 20.49 3.13 -0.40
N TYR A 39 19.45 2.51 -0.97
CA TYR A 39 19.55 1.33 -1.81
C TYR A 39 20.50 1.61 -2.99
N GLY A 40 21.73 1.10 -2.89
CA GLY A 40 22.81 1.36 -3.85
C GLY A 40 24.20 1.55 -3.22
N VAL A 41 24.29 1.85 -1.92
CA VAL A 41 25.60 1.94 -1.22
C VAL A 41 25.97 0.64 -0.50
N TYR A 42 24.97 -0.16 -0.10
CA TYR A 42 25.17 -1.42 0.64
C TYR A 42 24.28 -2.55 0.09
N GLU A 43 24.41 -2.87 -1.21
CA GLU A 43 23.78 -4.06 -1.83
C GLU A 43 24.30 -5.40 -1.25
N GLN A 44 25.18 -5.37 -0.25
CA GLN A 44 25.67 -6.58 0.39
C GLN A 44 24.71 -7.05 1.50
N PRO A 45 24.40 -8.36 1.55
CA PRO A 45 23.72 -8.96 2.70
C PRO A 45 24.46 -8.61 3.99
N PRO A 46 23.77 -8.27 5.10
CA PRO A 46 22.33 -8.40 5.35
C PRO A 46 21.52 -7.09 5.22
N HIS A 47 22.13 -5.98 4.78
CA HIS A 47 21.51 -4.64 4.91
C HIS A 47 20.27 -4.45 4.05
N TYR A 48 20.30 -4.93 2.81
CA TYR A 48 19.13 -4.89 1.92
C TYR A 48 17.97 -5.73 2.46
N GLN A 49 18.24 -6.97 2.90
CA GLN A 49 17.20 -7.86 3.42
C GLN A 49 16.57 -7.29 4.69
N ASN A 50 17.36 -6.72 5.60
CA ASN A 50 16.83 -6.08 6.81
C ASN A 50 15.93 -4.87 6.50
N ALA A 51 16.22 -4.13 5.44
CA ALA A 51 15.40 -3.01 5.00
C ALA A 51 14.06 -3.49 4.41
N VAL A 52 14.10 -4.53 3.57
CA VAL A 52 12.90 -5.19 3.02
C VAL A 52 12.04 -5.76 4.15
N ASP A 53 12.65 -6.53 5.05
CA ASP A 53 11.95 -7.15 6.18
C ASP A 53 11.29 -6.09 7.08
N TRP A 54 11.95 -4.94 7.27
CA TRP A 54 11.38 -3.83 8.04
C TRP A 54 10.22 -3.14 7.30
N VAL A 55 10.30 -2.94 5.98
CA VAL A 55 9.19 -2.38 5.20
C VAL A 55 7.95 -3.27 5.30
N ASP A 56 8.13 -4.57 5.10
CA ASP A 56 7.03 -5.54 5.05
C ASP A 56 6.41 -5.81 6.43
N ASN A 57 7.23 -5.92 7.47
CA ASN A 57 6.76 -6.37 8.78
C ASN A 57 6.56 -5.26 9.80
N ASP A 58 7.24 -4.12 9.66
CA ASP A 58 7.17 -3.02 10.62
C ASP A 58 6.54 -1.75 10.03
N CYS A 59 6.78 -1.42 8.77
CA CYS A 59 6.30 -0.16 8.21
C CYS A 59 4.87 -0.24 7.68
N LEU A 60 4.62 -1.09 6.68
CA LEU A 60 3.31 -1.23 6.06
C LEU A 60 2.20 -1.63 7.06
N PRO A 61 2.42 -2.58 8.00
CA PRO A 61 1.38 -2.98 8.95
C PRO A 61 1.01 -1.89 9.97
N ASN A 62 1.95 -0.99 10.30
CA ASN A 62 1.72 0.09 11.27
C ASN A 62 1.13 1.37 10.64
N GLN A 63 1.17 1.50 9.31
CA GLN A 63 0.51 2.59 8.58
C GLN A 63 -0.94 2.24 8.20
N TRP A 64 -1.34 0.98 8.34
CA TRP A 64 -2.67 0.52 8.00
C TRP A 64 -3.67 0.78 9.15
N GLN A 65 -4.58 1.72 8.93
CA GLN A 65 -5.94 1.68 9.49
C GLN A 65 -6.90 1.85 8.32
N PRO A 66 -7.67 0.84 7.92
CA PRO A 66 -8.81 1.09 7.07
C PRO A 66 -9.86 1.68 8.00
N GLU A 67 -10.33 2.88 7.73
CA GLU A 67 -11.74 3.13 8.01
C GLU A 67 -12.52 2.24 7.04
N SER A 68 -12.72 0.99 7.45
CA SER A 68 -13.40 -0.05 6.68
C SER A 68 -14.73 0.50 6.13
N PRO A 69 -14.91 0.61 4.79
CA PRO A 69 -16.24 0.73 4.24
C PRO A 69 -16.96 -0.61 4.45
N PRO A 70 -18.24 -0.60 4.86
CA PRO A 70 -18.93 -1.79 5.32
C PRO A 70 -19.03 -2.83 4.21
N GLU A 71 -18.86 -4.12 4.57
CA GLU A 71 -19.11 -5.27 3.71
C GLU A 71 -20.38 -5.06 2.86
N ARG A 72 -20.22 -4.72 1.58
CA ARG A 72 -21.35 -4.74 0.65
C ARG A 72 -21.64 -6.20 0.34
N ARG A 73 -22.48 -6.82 1.17
CA ARG A 73 -23.15 -8.09 0.84
C ARG A 73 -23.81 -7.91 -0.53
N MET A 74 -23.25 -8.53 -1.55
CA MET A 74 -23.86 -8.57 -2.87
C MET A 74 -25.29 -9.11 -2.71
N LEU A 75 -26.28 -8.34 -3.16
CA LEU A 75 -27.66 -8.81 -3.23
C LEU A 75 -27.67 -10.01 -4.19
N ARG A 76 -27.82 -11.22 -3.61
CA ARG A 76 -28.15 -12.41 -4.39
C ARG A 76 -29.53 -12.19 -5.00
N ARG A 77 -29.61 -12.38 -6.32
CA ARG A 77 -30.83 -12.30 -7.14
C ARG A 77 -31.93 -13.21 -6.62
#